data_AF-A0AAW2FUI1-F1
#
_entry.id   AF-A0AAW2FUI1-F1
#
_cell.length_a   1.000
_cell.length_b   1.000
_cell.length_c   1.000
_cell.angle_alpha   90.00
_cell.angle_beta   90.00
_cell.angle_gamma   90.00
#
_symmetry.space_group_name_H-M   'P 1'
#
loop_
_entity.id
_entity.type
_entity.pdbx_description
1 polymer ?
#
loop_
_entity_poly.entity_id
_entity_poly.type
_entity_poly.pdbx_seq_one_letter_code
_entity_poly.pdbx_strand_id
1 'polypeptide(L)'
;MNRKEEMIRYVAIVIGAFIHLFVLSYPGQRIMDHSTDVFHKAYSMLWYKTSRRTTQLLSILLYRGLTPCTLTAGKIYVLSMANYASMIQAAVSYFTALSSFR
;
A
#
# COMPACT_ATOMS: atom_id res chain seq x y z
N MET A 1 27.66 -10.14 -28.65
CA MET A 1 26.48 -9.55 -27.98
C MET A 1 26.97 -8.34 -27.19
N ASN A 2 26.42 -7.15 -27.42
CA ASN A 2 27.04 -5.90 -26.97
C ASN A 2 26.79 -5.67 -25.47
N ARG A 3 27.84 -5.38 -24.69
CA ARG A 3 27.75 -5.00 -23.26
C ARG A 3 26.70 -3.92 -22.97
N LYS A 4 26.49 -3.00 -23.92
CA LYS A 4 25.46 -1.95 -23.84
C LYS A 4 24.04 -2.51 -23.86
N GLU A 5 23.78 -3.52 -24.69
CA GLU A 5 22.45 -4.17 -24.80
C GLU A 5 22.09 -4.89 -23.50
N GLU A 6 23.05 -5.55 -22.86
CA GLU A 6 22.84 -6.23 -21.57
C GLU A 6 22.50 -5.23 -20.47
N MET A 7 23.25 -4.13 -20.36
CA MET A 7 22.97 -3.07 -19.38
C MET A 7 21.57 -2.46 -19.57
N ILE A 8 21.17 -2.22 -20.82
CA ILE A 8 19.83 -1.70 -21.13
C ILE A 8 18.75 -2.70 -20.70
N ARG A 9 18.94 -4.01 -20.95
CA ARG A 9 18.00 -5.04 -20.52
C ARG A 9 17.86 -5.08 -18.99
N TYR A 10 18.98 -5.06 -18.26
CA TYR A 10 18.94 -5.05 -16.79
C TYR A 10 18.20 -3.84 -16.23
N VAL A 11 18.52 -2.64 -16.72
CA VAL A 11 17.84 -1.41 -16.30
C VAL A 11 16.34 -1.48 -16.61
N ALA A 12 15.96 -1.97 -17.80
CA ALA A 12 14.55 -2.12 -18.18
C ALA A 12 13.80 -3.09 -17.26
N ILE A 13 14.40 -4.22 -16.89
CA ILE A 13 13.79 -5.20 -15.98
C ILE A 13 13.59 -4.58 -14.58
N VAL A 14 14.59 -3.86 -14.07
CA VAL A 14 14.51 -3.19 -12.76
C VAL A 14 13.39 -2.15 -12.75
N ILE A 15 13.32 -1.29 -13.78
CA ILE A 15 12.24 -0.31 -13.92
C ILE A 15 10.87 -1.01 -14.00
N GLY A 16 10.77 -2.07 -14.80
CA GLY A 16 9.55 -2.87 -14.92
C GLY A 16 9.09 -3.45 -13.59
N ALA A 17 10.00 -3.97 -12.77
CA ALA A 17 9.70 -4.49 -11.44
C ALA A 17 9.16 -3.39 -10.49
N PHE A 18 9.76 -2.20 -10.50
CA PHE A 18 9.26 -1.07 -9.72
C PHE A 18 7.87 -0.60 -10.17
N ILE A 19 7.61 -0.56 -11.49
CA ILE A 19 6.30 -0.22 -12.03
C ILE A 19 5.27 -1.28 -11.62
N HIS A 20 5.61 -2.56 -11.73
CA HIS A 20 4.72 -3.65 -11.34
C HIS A 20 4.33 -3.56 -9.86
N LEU A 21 5.30 -3.31 -8.97
CA LEU A 21 5.00 -3.13 -7.55
C LEU A 21 4.16 -1.86 -7.29
N PHE A 22 4.41 -0.77 -8.01
CA PHE A 22 3.59 0.44 -7.91
C PHE A 22 2.13 0.17 -8.28
N VAL A 23 1.90 -0.52 -9.41
CA VAL A 23 0.56 -0.88 -9.89
C VAL A 23 -0.17 -1.76 -8.90
N LEU A 24 0.53 -2.62 -8.14
CA LEU A 24 -0.06 -3.41 -7.07
C LEU A 24 -0.31 -2.61 -5.79
N SER A 25 0.61 -1.71 -5.43
CA SER A 25 0.54 -0.94 -4.17
C SER A 25 -0.50 0.19 -4.22
N TYR A 26 -0.71 0.79 -5.38
CA TYR A 26 -1.67 1.88 -5.57
C TYR A 26 -3.13 1.52 -5.25
N PRO A 27 -3.72 0.44 -5.80
CA PRO A 27 -5.07 0.03 -5.43
C PRO A 27 -5.17 -0.44 -3.98
N GLY A 28 -4.11 -1.07 -3.44
CA GLY A 28 -4.03 -1.44 -2.03
C GLY A 28 -4.17 -0.22 -1.11
N GLN A 29 -3.46 0.86 -1.43
CA GLN A 29 -3.60 2.15 -0.74
C GLN A 29 -5.02 2.71 -0.85
N ARG A 30 -5.60 2.75 -2.06
CA ARG A 30 -6.96 3.27 -2.26
C ARG A 30 -8.01 2.51 -1.45
N ILE A 31 -7.89 1.19 -1.35
CA ILE A 31 -8.79 0.36 -0.53
C ILE A 31 -8.66 0.72 0.95
N MET A 32 -7.42 0.89 1.43
CA MET A 32 -7.13 1.26 2.81
C MET A 32 -7.69 2.65 3.14
N ASP A 33 -7.50 3.63 2.25
CA ASP A 33 -8.02 4.99 2.41
C ASP A 33 -9.55 4.99 2.42
N HIS A 34 -10.19 4.27 1.50
CA HIS A 34 -11.65 4.18 1.44
C HIS A 34 -12.25 3.46 2.64
N SER A 35 -11.59 2.40 3.13
CA SER A 35 -11.98 1.72 4.36
C SER A 35 -11.95 2.66 5.56
N THR A 36 -10.93 3.51 5.63
CA THR A 36 -10.76 4.49 6.72
C THR A 36 -11.78 5.62 6.62
N ASP A 37 -12.07 6.10 5.41
CA ASP A 37 -13.12 7.11 5.15
C ASP A 37 -14.51 6.61 5.55
N VAL A 38 -14.85 5.36 5.20
CA VAL A 38 -16.12 4.73 5.61
C VAL A 38 -16.22 4.65 7.13
N PHE A 39 -15.13 4.27 7.82
CA PHE A 39 -15.08 4.25 9.28
C PHE A 39 -15.30 5.65 9.89
N HIS A 40 -14.63 6.69 9.36
CA HIS A 40 -14.81 8.06 9.84
C HIS A 40 -16.24 8.57 9.62
N LYS A 41 -16.82 8.32 8.44
CA LYS A 41 -18.21 8.70 8.14
C LYS A 41 -19.18 7.99 9.07
N ALA A 42 -19.02 6.69 9.27
CA ALA A 42 -19.80 5.90 10.21
C ALA A 42 -19.71 6.46 11.65
N TYR A 43 -18.51 6.82 12.09
CA TYR A 43 -18.28 7.39 13.42
C TYR A 43 -18.94 8.77 13.59
N SER A 44 -18.89 9.61 12.56
CA SER A 44 -19.45 10.96 12.57
C SER A 44 -20.99 11.02 12.46
N MET A 45 -21.67 9.91 12.15
CA MET A 45 -23.11 9.93 11.96
C MET A 45 -23.86 10.16 13.28
N LEU A 46 -25.07 10.72 13.18
CA LEU A 46 -26.00 10.91 14.29
C LEU A 46 -26.60 9.56 14.75
N TRP A 47 -25.77 8.68 15.29
CA TRP A 47 -26.09 7.29 15.66
C TRP A 47 -27.28 7.18 16.61
N TYR A 48 -27.53 8.21 17.42
CA TYR A 48 -28.63 8.31 18.38
C TYR A 48 -29.99 8.66 17.74
N LYS A 49 -30.01 9.18 16.51
CA LYS A 49 -31.25 9.45 15.73
C LYS A 49 -31.64 8.30 14.80
N THR A 50 -30.85 7.25 14.78
CA THR A 50 -30.97 6.14 13.83
C THR A 50 -31.75 4.96 14.43
N SER A 51 -32.32 4.10 13.58
CA SER A 51 -33.06 2.92 14.03
C SER A 51 -32.20 1.99 14.89
N ARG A 52 -32.80 1.32 15.88
CA ARG A 52 -32.08 0.39 16.79
C ARG A 52 -31.32 -0.70 16.04
N ARG A 53 -31.86 -1.20 14.92
CA ARG A 53 -31.21 -2.20 14.06
C ARG A 53 -29.95 -1.63 13.40
N THR A 54 -30.03 -0.41 12.89
CA THR A 54 -28.91 0.25 12.22
C THR A 54 -27.80 0.63 13.21
N THR A 55 -28.14 1.08 14.43
CA THR A 55 -27.14 1.36 15.48
C THR A 55 -26.37 0.09 15.87
N GLN A 56 -27.03 -1.07 15.95
CA GLN A 56 -26.34 -2.35 16.18
C GLN A 56 -25.36 -2.69 15.06
N LEU A 57 -25.76 -2.52 13.80
CA LEU A 57 -24.90 -2.73 12.64
C LEU A 57 -23.73 -1.74 12.62
N LEU A 58 -23.96 -0.48 13.01
CA LEU A 58 -22.94 0.55 13.11
C LEU A 58 -21.88 0.17 14.14
N SER A 59 -22.27 -0.33 15.31
CA SER A 59 -21.32 -0.80 16.33
C SER A 59 -20.43 -1.93 15.81
N ILE A 60 -20.99 -2.87 15.05
CA ILE A 60 -20.21 -3.95 14.41
C ILE A 60 -19.25 -3.38 13.36
N LEU A 61 -19.72 -2.44 12.53
CA LEU A 61 -18.90 -1.77 11.51
C LEU A 61 -17.74 -1.00 12.15
N LEU A 62 -18.00 -0.23 13.20
CA LEU A 62 -16.98 0.52 13.92
C LEU A 62 -15.95 -0.43 14.56
N TYR A 63 -16.41 -1.49 15.22
CA TYR A 63 -15.50 -2.48 15.80
C TYR A 63 -14.60 -3.13 14.73
N ARG A 64 -15.15 -3.47 13.56
CA ARG A 64 -14.37 -4.03 12.44
C ARG A 64 -13.50 -3.01 11.73
N GLY A 65 -13.93 -1.75 11.67
CA GLY A 65 -13.24 -0.66 10.98
C GLY A 65 -12.06 -0.05 11.75
N LEU A 66 -11.89 -0.43 13.03
CA LEU A 66 -10.68 -0.12 13.81
C LEU A 66 -9.40 -0.65 13.13
N THR A 67 -9.50 -1.76 12.40
CA THR A 67 -8.43 -2.27 11.55
C THR A 67 -8.78 -1.98 10.10
N PRO A 68 -8.03 -1.09 9.40
CA PRO A 68 -8.33 -0.81 8.01
C PRO A 68 -8.12 -2.06 7.16
N CYS A 69 -8.89 -2.19 6.09
CA CYS A 69 -8.72 -3.27 5.13
C CYS A 69 -7.37 -3.15 4.43
N THR A 70 -6.37 -3.88 4.90
CA THR A 70 -5.04 -3.91 4.30
C THR A 70 -4.89 -5.10 3.36
N LEU A 71 -4.42 -4.86 2.13
CA LEU A 71 -4.03 -5.94 1.24
C LEU A 71 -2.56 -6.26 1.49
N THR A 72 -2.26 -7.53 1.82
CA THR A 72 -0.89 -7.95 2.16
C THR A 72 -0.44 -9.06 1.21
N ALA A 73 0.72 -8.89 0.58
CA ALA A 73 1.37 -9.95 -0.18
C ALA A 73 2.02 -10.93 0.81
N GLY A 74 1.47 -12.14 0.89
CA GLY A 74 2.00 -13.24 1.70
C GLY A 74 2.07 -12.96 3.21
N LYS A 75 1.30 -12.01 3.73
CA LYS A 75 1.40 -11.47 5.12
C LYS A 75 2.72 -10.76 5.48
N ILE A 76 3.64 -10.59 4.54
CA ILE A 76 4.96 -10.02 4.79
C ILE A 76 5.03 -8.56 4.30
N TYR A 77 4.38 -8.27 3.16
CA TYR A 77 4.43 -6.93 2.55
C TYR A 77 3.03 -6.33 2.45
N VAL A 78 2.78 -5.25 3.19
CA VAL A 78 1.54 -4.47 3.06
C VAL A 78 1.62 -3.64 1.78
N LEU A 79 0.62 -3.78 0.91
CA LEU A 79 0.49 -3.05 -0.35
C LEU A 79 0.03 -1.61 -0.06
N SER A 80 0.97 -0.80 0.40
CA SER A 80 0.81 0.63 0.68
C SER A 80 1.86 1.45 -0.05
N MET A 81 1.54 2.72 -0.30
CA MET A 81 2.49 3.66 -0.90
C MET A 81 3.68 3.95 0.03
N ALA A 82 3.46 3.89 1.34
CA ALA A 82 4.52 4.03 2.33
C ALA A 82 5.56 2.91 2.21
N ASN A 83 5.13 1.65 2.08
CA ASN A 83 6.05 0.53 1.90
C ASN A 83 6.78 0.59 0.55
N TYR A 84 6.08 1.03 -0.50
CA TYR A 84 6.69 1.25 -1.81
C TYR A 84 7.83 2.28 -1.75
N ALA A 85 7.60 3.41 -1.07
CA ALA A 85 8.62 4.44 -0.88
C ALA A 85 9.82 3.92 -0.08
N SER A 86 9.59 3.19 1.01
CA SER A 86 10.64 2.53 1.79
C SER A 86 11.48 1.56 0.95
N MET A 87 10.84 0.82 0.04
CA MET A 87 11.54 -0.10 -0.85
C MET A 87 12.44 0.64 -1.87
N ILE A 88 11.96 1.74 -2.45
CA ILE A 88 12.79 2.58 -3.34
C ILE A 88 13.97 3.15 -2.55
N GLN A 89 13.73 3.68 -1.35
CA GLN A 89 14.78 4.24 -0.51
C GLN A 89 15.86 3.19 -0.20
N ALA A 90 15.46 1.97 0.15
CA ALA A 90 16.40 0.87 0.35
C ALA A 90 17.19 0.55 -0.92
N ALA A 91 16.55 0.50 -2.09
CA ALA A 91 17.23 0.23 -3.36
C ALA A 91 18.29 1.30 -3.69
N VAL A 92 17.96 2.58 -3.50
CA VAL A 92 18.91 3.70 -3.70
C VAL A 92 20.04 3.66 -2.68
N SER A 93 19.75 3.36 -1.41
CA SER A 93 20.77 3.20 -0.38
C SER A 93 21.74 2.08 -0.71
N TYR A 94 21.24 0.91 -1.13
CA TYR A 94 22.10 -0.21 -1.54
C TYR A 94 22.93 0.14 -2.78
N PHE A 95 22.33 0.80 -3.77
CA PHE A 95 23.07 1.28 -4.94
C PHE A 95 24.19 2.25 -4.56
N THR A 96 23.88 3.21 -3.69
CA THR A 96 24.85 4.19 -3.20
C THR A 96 25.97 3.52 -2.43
N ALA A 97 25.65 2.63 -1.48
CA ALA A 97 26.64 1.90 -0.70
C ALA A 97 27.58 1.09 -1.62
N LEU A 98 27.03 0.32 -2.57
CA LEU A 98 27.82 -0.42 -3.55
C LEU A 98 28.70 0.48 -4.41
N SER A 99 28.21 1.67 -4.78
CA SER A 99 29.00 2.65 -5.53
C SER A 99 30.14 3.24 -4.71
N SER A 100 29.99 3.34 -3.38
CA SER A 100 31.04 3.84 -2.47
C SER A 100 32.14 2.82 -2.18
N PHE A 101 31.86 1.52 -2.33
CA PHE A 101 32.87 0.46 -2.21
C PHE A 101 33.72 0.28 -3.48
N ARG A 102 33.41 1.01 -4.56
CA ARG A 102 34.15 1.01 -5.82
C ARG A 102 35.03 2.24 -5.94
#